data_AF-A0A559M2E9-F1
#
_entry.id   AF-A0A559M2E9-F1
#
_cell.length_a   1.000
_cell.length_b   1.000
_cell.length_c   1.000
_cell.angle_alpha   90.00
_cell.angle_beta   90.00
_cell.angle_gamma   90.00
#
_symmetry.space_group_name_H-M   'P 1'
#
loop_
_entity.id
_entity.type
_entity.pdbx_description
1 polymer ?
#
loop_
_entity_poly.entity_id
_entity_poly.type
_entity_poly.pdbx_seq_one_letter_code
_entity_poly.pdbx_strand_id
1 'polypeptide(L)'
;GVRLLDAAAVPIAGLTAYQTIVPRVQQGHRVFINGGSGGTGIFGIQMAKAAGCHVTTSCSTPNIELCRSLGADEVVDYRQGSVAAALKARGVLFDHVVDNVGSADLELYWKCHEFTKPGAVYVLVGGSPSLSRLLGNAKARFFPGFLGGGKRRLEGFFASPKAEDLTQIGAWMAEGKVRSVIDSTFAFEEAPKAFERLRTGRSRGKIVVDVALETYEKSWSG
;
A
#
# COMPACT_ATOMS: atom_id res chain seq x y z
N GLY A 1 20.86 4.22 13.66
CA GLY A 1 20.43 5.38 12.83
C GLY A 1 19.91 4.89 11.50
N VAL A 2 19.02 5.64 10.84
CA VAL A 2 18.43 5.26 9.53
C VAL A 2 19.31 5.78 8.40
N ARG A 3 19.58 4.96 7.37
CA ARG A 3 20.37 5.39 6.20
C ARG A 3 19.57 6.42 5.37
N LEU A 4 20.24 7.43 4.83
CA LEU A 4 19.59 8.49 4.03
C LEU A 4 18.81 7.93 2.84
N LEU A 5 19.37 6.96 2.13
CA LEU A 5 18.70 6.27 1.01
C LEU A 5 17.37 5.65 1.44
N ASP A 6 17.34 4.98 2.60
CA ASP A 6 16.14 4.35 3.12
C ASP A 6 15.11 5.40 3.56
N ALA A 7 15.56 6.49 4.19
CA ALA A 7 14.71 7.59 4.62
C ALA A 7 14.06 8.34 3.44
N ALA A 8 14.82 8.59 2.35
CA ALA A 8 14.30 9.25 1.15
C ALA A 8 13.15 8.48 0.47
N ALA A 9 13.09 7.16 0.67
CA ALA A 9 12.08 6.30 0.09
C ALA A 9 10.72 6.35 0.83
N VAL A 10 10.67 6.96 2.01
CA VAL A 10 9.53 6.93 2.93
C VAL A 10 8.43 7.93 2.61
N PRO A 11 8.67 9.25 2.42
CA PRO A 11 7.69 10.29 2.74
C PRO A 11 6.26 10.02 2.24
N ILE A 12 6.03 9.97 0.94
CA ILE A 12 4.66 9.77 0.41
C ILE A 12 4.11 8.38 0.72
N ALA A 13 4.87 7.32 0.46
CA ALA A 13 4.37 5.95 0.56
C ALA A 13 4.22 5.48 2.01
N GLY A 14 5.17 5.85 2.86
CA GLY A 14 5.16 5.65 4.31
C GLY A 14 4.05 6.43 4.99
N LEU A 15 3.85 7.72 4.68
CA LEU A 15 2.71 8.48 5.22
C LEU A 15 1.38 7.89 4.79
N THR A 16 1.26 7.49 3.52
CA THR A 16 0.05 6.83 3.02
C THR A 16 -0.22 5.54 3.79
N ALA A 17 0.78 4.66 3.93
CA ALA A 17 0.66 3.43 4.69
C ALA A 17 0.30 3.68 6.17
N TYR A 18 1.00 4.60 6.82
CA TYR A 18 0.81 4.92 8.23
C TYR A 18 -0.60 5.43 8.48
N GLN A 19 -1.02 6.47 7.75
CA GLN A 19 -2.29 7.12 7.96
C GLN A 19 -3.47 6.23 7.58
N THR A 20 -3.31 5.35 6.58
CA THR A 20 -4.38 4.41 6.21
C THR A 20 -4.51 3.22 7.16
N ILE A 21 -3.52 2.95 8.01
CA ILE A 21 -3.50 1.77 8.87
C ILE A 21 -3.53 2.17 10.36
N VAL A 22 -2.46 2.80 10.84
CA VAL A 22 -2.18 2.97 12.27
C VAL A 22 -3.32 3.64 13.05
N PRO A 23 -3.93 4.75 12.60
CA PRO A 23 -5.03 5.38 13.34
C PRO A 23 -6.38 4.68 13.17
N ARG A 24 -6.45 3.59 12.38
CA ARG A 24 -7.69 2.91 11.98
C ARG A 24 -7.77 1.47 12.48
N VAL A 25 -6.72 0.96 13.12
CA VAL A 25 -6.63 -0.42 13.58
C VAL A 25 -6.31 -0.49 15.07
N GLN A 26 -6.60 -1.63 15.68
CA GLN A 26 -6.23 -1.95 17.05
C GLN A 26 -5.42 -3.24 17.04
N GLN A 27 -4.67 -3.48 18.13
CA GLN A 27 -3.97 -4.74 18.32
C GLN A 27 -4.95 -5.92 18.20
N GLY A 28 -4.54 -6.97 17.49
CA GLY A 28 -5.37 -8.14 17.22
C GLY A 28 -6.33 -8.00 16.03
N HIS A 29 -6.48 -6.81 15.45
CA HIS A 29 -7.25 -6.65 14.21
C HIS A 29 -6.65 -7.48 13.06
N ARG A 30 -7.53 -7.98 12.21
CA ARG A 30 -7.16 -8.61 10.94
C ARG A 30 -7.24 -7.58 9.83
N VAL A 31 -6.12 -7.29 9.19
CA VAL A 31 -6.00 -6.28 8.13
C VAL A 31 -5.71 -6.96 6.81
N PHE A 32 -6.46 -6.61 5.77
CA PHE A 32 -6.15 -7.00 4.41
C PHE A 32 -5.53 -5.83 3.63
N ILE A 33 -4.36 -6.07 3.03
CA ILE A 33 -3.62 -5.08 2.24
C ILE A 33 -3.51 -5.58 0.79
N ASN A 34 -4.23 -4.95 -0.14
CA ASN A 34 -4.10 -5.26 -1.55
C ASN A 34 -2.81 -4.64 -2.12
N GLY A 35 -2.00 -5.41 -2.84
CA GLY A 35 -0.76 -4.92 -3.47
C GLY A 35 0.42 -4.77 -2.51
N GLY A 36 0.68 -5.77 -1.66
CA GLY A 36 1.68 -5.74 -0.59
C GLY A 36 3.12 -5.50 -1.03
N SER A 37 3.50 -5.91 -2.24
CA SER A 37 4.87 -5.75 -2.75
C SER A 37 5.15 -4.39 -3.40
N GLY A 38 4.12 -3.54 -3.54
CA GLY A 38 4.24 -2.22 -4.15
C GLY A 38 4.80 -1.16 -3.19
N GLY A 39 5.04 0.05 -3.69
CA GLY A 39 5.68 1.13 -2.92
C GLY A 39 5.01 1.47 -1.58
N THR A 40 3.67 1.48 -1.53
CA THR A 40 2.91 1.69 -0.26
C THR A 40 2.73 0.39 0.51
N GLY A 41 2.49 -0.73 -0.19
CA GLY A 41 2.21 -2.02 0.42
C GLY A 41 3.34 -2.51 1.33
N ILE A 42 4.61 -2.29 0.94
CA ILE A 42 5.76 -2.73 1.73
C ILE A 42 5.80 -2.08 3.13
N PHE A 43 5.39 -0.81 3.22
CA PHE A 43 5.29 -0.09 4.48
C PHE A 43 4.03 -0.50 5.22
N GLY A 44 2.92 -0.69 4.49
CA GLY A 44 1.65 -1.07 5.08
C GLY A 44 1.70 -2.38 5.84
N ILE A 45 2.35 -3.41 5.29
CA ILE A 45 2.53 -4.70 5.97
C ILE A 45 3.25 -4.47 7.30
N GLN A 46 4.42 -3.84 7.26
CA GLN A 46 5.26 -3.63 8.45
C GLN A 46 4.58 -2.77 9.51
N MET A 47 3.89 -1.70 9.11
CA MET A 47 3.19 -0.80 10.03
C MET A 47 1.97 -1.47 10.67
N ALA A 48 1.23 -2.29 9.93
CA ALA A 48 0.16 -3.10 10.51
C ALA A 48 0.71 -4.12 11.53
N LYS A 49 1.87 -4.74 11.24
CA LYS A 49 2.55 -5.61 12.21
C LYS A 49 3.05 -4.85 13.43
N ALA A 50 3.63 -3.66 13.25
CA ALA A 50 4.05 -2.79 14.35
C ALA A 50 2.86 -2.37 15.24
N ALA A 51 1.66 -2.24 14.66
CA ALA A 51 0.41 -1.99 15.38
C ALA A 51 -0.22 -3.26 16.01
N GLY A 52 0.44 -4.42 15.92
CA GLY A 52 -0.02 -5.67 16.52
C GLY A 52 -1.15 -6.37 15.77
N CYS A 53 -1.31 -6.10 14.46
CA CYS A 53 -2.34 -6.73 13.64
C CYS A 53 -1.87 -8.08 13.05
N HIS A 54 -2.85 -8.87 12.63
CA HIS A 54 -2.66 -9.99 11.72
C HIS A 54 -2.87 -9.51 10.27
N VAL A 55 -1.87 -9.70 9.41
CA VAL A 55 -1.80 -9.10 8.08
C VAL A 55 -1.94 -10.18 7.02
N THR A 56 -3.01 -10.06 6.23
CA THR A 56 -3.13 -10.76 4.95
C THR A 56 -2.85 -9.76 3.83
N THR A 57 -2.07 -10.15 2.83
CA THR A 57 -1.79 -9.28 1.68
C THR A 57 -1.94 -10.00 0.36
N SER A 58 -2.14 -9.27 -0.73
CA SER A 58 -2.05 -9.82 -2.08
C SER A 58 -0.76 -9.38 -2.78
N CYS A 59 -0.16 -10.27 -3.56
CA CYS A 59 0.92 -9.94 -4.48
C CYS A 59 0.99 -10.99 -5.61
N SER A 60 1.95 -10.84 -6.52
CA SER A 60 2.25 -11.87 -7.52
C SER A 60 3.11 -12.98 -6.90
N THR A 61 3.06 -14.18 -7.49
CA THR A 61 3.88 -15.34 -7.09
C THR A 61 5.34 -14.99 -6.75
N PRO A 62 6.07 -14.23 -7.60
CA PRO A 62 7.49 -13.94 -7.34
C PRO A 62 7.76 -13.04 -6.13
N ASN A 63 6.71 -12.43 -5.56
CA ASN A 63 6.81 -11.45 -4.48
C ASN A 63 6.28 -12.00 -3.14
N ILE A 64 5.86 -13.27 -3.08
CA ILE A 64 5.31 -13.88 -1.86
C ILE A 64 6.32 -13.83 -0.72
N GLU A 65 7.55 -14.28 -0.97
CA GLU A 65 8.61 -14.29 0.05
C GLU A 65 9.01 -12.90 0.50
N LEU A 66 8.96 -11.91 -0.40
CA LEU A 66 9.15 -10.51 -0.02
C LEU A 66 8.07 -10.09 1.00
N CYS A 67 6.79 -10.30 0.70
CA CYS A 67 5.70 -9.95 1.61
C CYS A 67 5.82 -10.66 2.98
N ARG A 68 6.16 -11.95 2.99
CA ARG A 68 6.42 -12.72 4.23
C ARG A 68 7.58 -12.15 5.02
N SER A 69 8.69 -11.81 4.37
CA SER A 69 9.86 -11.20 5.00
C SER A 69 9.59 -9.82 5.61
N LEU A 70 8.49 -9.17 5.20
CA LEU A 70 8.02 -7.89 5.74
C LEU A 70 7.00 -8.09 6.87
N GLY A 71 6.63 -9.33 7.18
CA GLY A 71 5.75 -9.70 8.29
C GLY A 71 4.32 -10.07 7.89
N ALA A 72 4.01 -10.25 6.60
CA ALA A 72 2.69 -10.75 6.22
C ALA A 72 2.49 -12.18 6.76
N ASP A 73 1.41 -12.38 7.52
CA ASP A 73 1.05 -13.70 8.06
C ASP A 73 0.48 -14.59 6.95
N GLU A 74 -0.28 -13.99 6.03
CA GLU A 74 -0.87 -14.69 4.89
C GLU A 74 -0.68 -13.89 3.59
N VAL A 75 -0.47 -14.62 2.49
CA VAL A 75 -0.32 -14.02 1.15
C VAL A 75 -1.29 -14.68 0.17
N VAL A 76 -2.01 -13.85 -0.59
CA VAL A 76 -2.87 -14.25 -1.70
C VAL A 76 -2.15 -13.96 -3.01
N ASP A 77 -1.87 -15.00 -3.79
CA ASP A 77 -1.30 -14.86 -5.12
C ASP A 77 -2.40 -14.52 -6.13
N TYR A 78 -2.46 -13.25 -6.56
CA TYR A 78 -3.48 -12.82 -7.52
C TYR A 78 -3.30 -13.46 -8.91
N ARG A 79 -2.15 -14.10 -9.20
CA ARG A 79 -1.93 -14.82 -10.46
C ARG A 79 -2.63 -16.17 -10.50
N GLN A 80 -3.08 -16.68 -9.35
CA GLN A 80 -3.77 -17.96 -9.23
C GLN A 80 -5.30 -17.84 -9.23
N GLY A 81 -5.84 -16.63 -9.33
CA GLY A 81 -7.27 -16.39 -9.43
C GLY A 81 -7.74 -15.10 -8.77
N SER A 82 -9.05 -15.01 -8.54
CA SER A 82 -9.66 -13.83 -7.91
C SER A 82 -9.23 -13.69 -6.45
N VAL A 83 -8.71 -12.52 -6.11
CA VAL A 83 -8.37 -12.16 -4.73
C VAL A 83 -9.60 -12.23 -3.83
N ALA A 84 -10.74 -11.70 -4.28
CA ALA A 84 -11.98 -11.72 -3.50
C ALA A 84 -12.45 -13.16 -3.20
N ALA A 85 -12.38 -14.05 -4.19
CA ALA A 85 -12.73 -15.46 -4.00
C ALA A 85 -11.78 -16.16 -3.03
N ALA A 86 -10.47 -15.90 -3.13
CA ALA A 86 -9.47 -16.44 -2.22
C ALA A 86 -9.67 -15.94 -0.77
N LEU A 87 -9.99 -14.66 -0.58
CA LEU A 87 -10.26 -14.11 0.76
C LEU A 87 -11.55 -14.70 1.35
N LYS A 88 -12.61 -14.83 0.56
CA LYS A 88 -13.86 -15.48 0.99
C LYS A 88 -13.63 -16.94 1.40
N ALA A 89 -12.90 -17.70 0.57
CA ALA A 89 -12.65 -19.12 0.81
C ALA A 89 -11.88 -19.40 2.10
N ARG A 90 -11.09 -18.43 2.60
CA ARG A 90 -10.39 -18.54 3.89
C ARG A 90 -11.34 -18.49 5.10
N GLY A 91 -12.56 -17.98 4.93
CA GLY A 91 -13.54 -17.84 6.02
C GLY A 91 -13.13 -16.84 7.12
N VAL A 92 -12.05 -16.09 6.89
CA VAL A 92 -11.55 -15.07 7.81
C VAL A 92 -12.18 -13.72 7.46
N LEU A 93 -12.72 -13.03 8.47
CA LEU A 93 -13.27 -11.69 8.30
C LEU A 93 -12.27 -10.62 8.76
N PHE A 94 -11.97 -9.68 7.87
CA PHE A 94 -11.09 -8.55 8.13
C PHE A 94 -11.82 -7.38 8.82
N ASP A 95 -11.12 -6.74 9.74
CA ASP A 95 -11.54 -5.51 10.44
C ASP A 95 -11.29 -4.26 9.58
N HIS A 96 -10.27 -4.32 8.73
CA HIS A 96 -9.82 -3.18 7.93
C HIS A 96 -9.23 -3.61 6.59
N VAL A 97 -9.46 -2.82 5.55
CA VAL A 97 -8.93 -3.07 4.20
C VAL A 97 -8.24 -1.82 3.67
N VAL A 98 -7.02 -2.01 3.15
CA VAL A 98 -6.29 -0.99 2.38
C VAL A 98 -6.04 -1.50 0.97
N ASP A 99 -6.61 -0.81 -0.02
CA ASP A 99 -6.48 -1.15 -1.43
C ASP A 99 -5.55 -0.18 -2.16
N ASN A 100 -4.29 -0.62 -2.34
CA ASN A 100 -3.28 0.14 -3.08
C ASN A 100 -3.34 -0.08 -4.59
N VAL A 101 -4.14 -1.04 -5.07
CA VAL A 101 -4.23 -1.38 -6.49
C VAL A 101 -5.40 -0.61 -7.13
N GLY A 102 -6.58 -0.69 -6.52
CA GLY A 102 -7.77 0.05 -6.94
C GLY A 102 -8.22 -0.27 -8.36
N SER A 103 -8.85 -1.44 -8.56
CA SER A 103 -9.36 -1.85 -9.88
C SER A 103 -10.39 -0.84 -10.41
N ALA A 104 -10.44 -0.69 -11.74
CA ALA A 104 -11.32 0.30 -12.39
C ALA A 104 -12.81 0.07 -12.10
N ASP A 105 -13.20 -1.18 -11.89
CA ASP A 105 -14.56 -1.64 -11.61
C ASP A 105 -14.91 -1.74 -10.12
N LEU A 106 -13.92 -1.52 -9.23
CA LEU A 106 -14.05 -1.69 -7.79
C LEU A 106 -14.54 -3.10 -7.37
N GLU A 107 -14.28 -4.14 -8.16
CA GLU A 107 -14.75 -5.51 -7.92
C GLU A 107 -14.48 -5.97 -6.48
N LEU A 108 -13.26 -5.74 -6.01
CA LEU A 108 -12.81 -6.13 -4.67
C LEU A 108 -13.60 -5.41 -3.57
N TYR A 109 -13.95 -4.14 -3.78
CA TYR A 109 -14.82 -3.41 -2.88
C TYR A 109 -16.25 -3.93 -2.91
N TRP A 110 -16.84 -4.18 -4.09
CA TRP A 110 -18.22 -4.68 -4.18
C TRP A 110 -18.39 -6.02 -3.46
N LYS A 111 -17.36 -6.87 -3.48
CA LYS A 111 -17.31 -8.16 -2.79
C LYS A 111 -16.78 -8.07 -1.35
N CYS A 112 -16.36 -6.90 -0.87
CA CYS A 112 -15.67 -6.81 0.43
C CYS A 112 -16.53 -7.26 1.62
N HIS A 113 -17.84 -7.15 1.53
CA HIS A 113 -18.76 -7.64 2.55
C HIS A 113 -18.71 -9.16 2.76
N GLU A 114 -18.19 -9.92 1.80
CA GLU A 114 -18.03 -11.38 1.87
C GLU A 114 -16.79 -11.80 2.67
N PHE A 115 -15.85 -10.88 2.90
CA PHE A 115 -14.59 -11.14 3.61
C PHE A 115 -14.28 -10.11 4.71
N THR A 116 -15.20 -9.20 5.03
CA THR A 116 -15.00 -8.20 6.10
C THR A 116 -16.09 -8.28 7.15
N LYS A 117 -15.74 -7.94 8.39
CA LYS A 117 -16.71 -7.79 9.47
C LYS A 117 -17.68 -6.65 9.17
N PRO A 118 -18.91 -6.68 9.72
CA PRO A 118 -19.76 -5.49 9.75
C PRO A 118 -19.01 -4.30 10.36
N GLY A 119 -19.14 -3.12 9.78
CA GLY A 119 -18.45 -1.91 10.24
C GLY A 119 -17.01 -1.73 9.74
N ALA A 120 -16.42 -2.72 9.06
CA ALA A 120 -15.10 -2.58 8.46
C ALA A 120 -15.04 -1.41 7.47
N VAL A 121 -13.91 -0.70 7.48
CA VAL A 121 -13.63 0.40 6.56
C VAL A 121 -12.78 -0.14 5.40
N TYR A 122 -13.18 0.23 4.18
CA TYR A 122 -12.42 -0.04 2.96
C TYR A 122 -11.77 1.26 2.49
N VAL A 123 -10.44 1.33 2.60
CA VAL A 123 -9.67 2.49 2.19
C VAL A 123 -9.09 2.25 0.80
N LEU A 124 -9.48 3.09 -0.15
CA LEU A 124 -9.00 3.07 -1.52
C LEU A 124 -7.90 4.12 -1.70
N VAL A 125 -6.67 3.64 -1.90
CA VAL A 125 -5.47 4.45 -2.18
C VAL A 125 -5.16 4.46 -3.67
N GLY A 126 -5.28 3.30 -4.31
CA GLY A 126 -4.92 3.09 -5.71
C GLY A 126 -5.97 3.53 -6.74
N GLY A 127 -5.57 3.40 -8.00
CA GLY A 127 -6.41 3.60 -9.18
C GLY A 127 -6.31 5.00 -9.80
N SER A 128 -6.43 5.05 -11.13
CA SER A 128 -6.40 6.30 -11.91
C SER A 128 -7.76 7.02 -11.86
N PRO A 129 -7.81 8.35 -11.71
CA PRO A 129 -9.08 9.09 -11.78
C PRO A 129 -9.73 8.89 -13.16
N SER A 130 -10.99 8.46 -13.16
CA SER A 130 -11.81 8.36 -14.37
C SER A 130 -13.26 8.69 -14.01
N LEU A 131 -14.04 9.16 -14.99
CA LEU A 131 -15.46 9.49 -14.77
C LEU A 131 -16.27 8.28 -14.31
N SER A 132 -16.04 7.11 -14.93
CA SER A 132 -16.67 5.85 -14.53
C SER A 132 -16.37 5.48 -13.08
N ARG A 133 -15.13 5.71 -12.62
CA ARG A 133 -14.73 5.43 -11.24
C ARG A 133 -15.30 6.43 -10.24
N LEU A 134 -15.38 7.70 -10.61
CA LEU A 134 -16.06 8.72 -9.80
C LEU A 134 -17.53 8.37 -9.59
N LEU A 135 -18.24 7.97 -10.65
CA LEU A 135 -19.62 7.51 -10.58
C LEU A 135 -19.74 6.22 -9.74
N GLY A 136 -18.84 5.26 -9.92
CA GLY A 136 -18.79 4.03 -9.11
C GLY A 136 -18.59 4.32 -7.62
N ASN A 137 -17.65 5.20 -7.27
CA ASN A 137 -17.41 5.64 -5.89
C ASN A 137 -18.62 6.37 -5.29
N ALA A 138 -19.26 7.25 -6.07
CA ALA A 138 -20.46 7.95 -5.64
C ALA A 138 -21.61 6.98 -5.37
N LYS A 139 -21.85 6.03 -6.27
CA LYS A 139 -22.86 4.97 -6.06
C LYS A 139 -22.53 4.14 -4.82
N ALA A 140 -21.30 3.71 -4.66
CA ALA A 140 -20.84 2.95 -3.50
C ALA A 140 -21.05 3.69 -2.18
N ARG A 141 -20.93 5.01 -2.17
CA ARG A 141 -20.99 5.85 -0.96
C ARG A 141 -22.38 6.37 -0.62
N PHE A 142 -23.18 6.73 -1.63
CA PHE A 142 -24.42 7.47 -1.44
C PHE A 142 -25.69 6.64 -1.68
N PHE A 143 -25.63 5.52 -2.41
CA PHE A 143 -26.79 4.64 -2.59
C PHE A 143 -26.92 3.64 -1.43
N PRO A 144 -28.16 3.31 -0.98
CA PRO A 144 -28.36 2.29 0.05
C PRO A 144 -27.89 0.90 -0.39
N GLY A 145 -27.23 0.15 0.51
CA GLY A 145 -26.68 -1.17 0.21
C GLY A 145 -27.71 -2.20 -0.27
N PHE A 146 -28.96 -2.12 0.23
CA PHE A 146 -30.05 -3.00 -0.22
C PHE A 146 -30.61 -2.63 -1.60
N LEU A 147 -30.28 -1.44 -2.13
CA LEU A 147 -30.62 -0.97 -3.48
C LEU A 147 -29.41 -1.07 -4.43
N GLY A 148 -28.40 -1.87 -4.09
CA GLY A 148 -27.20 -2.04 -4.90
C GLY A 148 -26.10 -0.99 -4.66
N GLY A 149 -26.17 -0.27 -3.53
CA GLY A 149 -25.06 0.55 -3.02
C GLY A 149 -24.00 -0.27 -2.27
N GLY A 150 -23.00 0.43 -1.74
CA GLY A 150 -21.93 -0.20 -0.97
C GLY A 150 -22.42 -0.82 0.34
N LYS A 151 -21.89 -1.99 0.70
CA LYS A 151 -22.21 -2.67 1.98
C LYS A 151 -21.19 -2.41 3.10
N ARG A 152 -20.13 -1.67 2.81
CA ARG A 152 -19.09 -1.23 3.76
C ARG A 152 -18.76 0.23 3.50
N ARG A 153 -18.13 0.89 4.47
CA ARG A 153 -17.72 2.29 4.31
C ARG A 153 -16.55 2.36 3.33
N LEU A 154 -16.75 3.04 2.21
CA LEU A 154 -15.69 3.36 1.23
C LEU A 154 -15.07 4.72 1.51
N GLU A 155 -13.76 4.76 1.68
CA GLU A 155 -12.99 6.00 1.82
C GLU A 155 -11.91 6.09 0.75
N GLY A 156 -11.93 7.16 -0.05
CA GLY A 156 -10.76 7.57 -0.81
C GLY A 156 -9.74 8.22 0.12
N PHE A 157 -8.45 8.00 -0.13
CA PHE A 157 -7.40 8.50 0.75
C PHE A 157 -6.33 9.30 0.01
N PHE A 158 -5.97 10.44 0.58
CA PHE A 158 -4.82 11.25 0.20
C PHE A 158 -3.98 11.54 1.44
N ALA A 159 -2.69 11.27 1.37
CA ALA A 159 -1.79 11.47 2.51
C ALA A 159 -1.63 12.96 2.80
N SER A 160 -1.64 13.30 4.09
CA SER A 160 -1.30 14.64 4.58
C SER A 160 0.15 14.68 5.05
N PRO A 161 0.92 15.75 4.77
CA PRO A 161 2.30 15.89 5.24
C PRO A 161 2.33 16.24 6.73
N LYS A 162 2.22 15.24 7.60
CA LYS A 162 2.27 15.39 9.06
C LYS A 162 3.64 15.01 9.60
N ALA A 163 4.29 15.93 10.30
CA ALA A 163 5.62 15.72 10.85
C ALA A 163 5.62 14.66 11.96
N GLU A 164 4.54 14.58 12.73
CA GLU A 164 4.37 13.62 13.83
C GLU A 164 4.34 12.19 13.30
N ASP A 165 3.60 11.96 12.20
CA ASP A 165 3.54 10.65 11.55
C ASP A 165 4.92 10.26 11.00
N LEU A 166 5.64 11.17 10.35
CA LEU A 166 7.02 10.91 9.89
C LEU A 166 7.98 10.62 11.05
N THR A 167 7.82 11.31 12.17
CA THR A 167 8.63 11.10 13.37
C THR A 167 8.42 9.69 13.92
N GLN A 168 7.16 9.24 14.01
CA GLN A 168 6.85 7.87 14.45
C GLN A 168 7.37 6.81 13.47
N ILE A 169 7.24 7.05 12.16
CA ILE A 169 7.82 6.14 11.15
C ILE A 169 9.34 6.07 11.31
N GLY A 170 10.01 7.21 11.49
CA GLY A 170 11.45 7.28 11.74
C GLY A 170 11.89 6.51 12.97
N ALA A 171 11.13 6.60 14.07
CA ALA A 171 11.38 5.82 15.29
C ALA A 171 11.26 4.31 15.02
N TRP A 172 10.21 3.86 14.34
CA TRP A 172 10.07 2.44 13.95
C TRP A 172 11.17 1.96 13.01
N MET A 173 11.69 2.83 12.15
CA MET A 173 12.85 2.49 11.33
C MET A 173 14.14 2.36 12.16
N ALA A 174 14.35 3.24 13.12
CA ALA A 174 15.49 3.17 14.03
C ALA A 174 15.45 1.90 14.91
N GLU A 175 14.26 1.45 15.30
CA GLU A 175 14.02 0.21 16.04
C GLU A 175 14.08 -1.06 15.17
N GLY A 176 14.17 -0.91 13.83
CA GLY A 176 14.17 -2.04 12.90
C GLY A 176 12.79 -2.68 12.66
N LYS A 177 11.70 -2.08 13.15
CA LYS A 177 10.33 -2.53 12.93
C LYS A 177 9.82 -2.25 11.52
N VAL A 178 10.35 -1.19 10.90
CA VAL A 178 10.02 -0.79 9.52
C VAL A 178 11.31 -0.58 8.76
N ARG A 179 11.39 -1.11 7.54
CA ARG A 179 12.49 -0.84 6.59
C ARG A 179 11.95 -0.52 5.21
N SER A 180 12.71 0.28 4.47
CA SER A 180 12.46 0.50 3.05
C SER A 180 12.88 -0.74 2.24
N VAL A 181 12.19 -0.96 1.11
CA VAL A 181 12.59 -1.93 0.09
C VAL A 181 12.89 -1.13 -1.16
N ILE A 182 14.17 -1.08 -1.52
CA ILE A 182 14.65 -0.38 -2.71
C ILE A 182 14.69 -1.38 -3.86
N ASP A 183 13.93 -1.09 -4.92
CA ASP A 183 13.94 -1.84 -6.18
C ASP A 183 15.21 -1.54 -6.96
N SER A 184 15.53 -0.25 -7.08
CA SER A 184 16.61 0.26 -7.90
C SER A 184 16.94 1.70 -7.51
N THR A 185 18.21 2.06 -7.63
CA THR A 185 18.70 3.43 -7.50
C THR A 185 19.24 3.89 -8.84
N PHE A 186 18.96 5.13 -9.23
CA PHE A 186 19.46 5.77 -10.45
C PHE A 186 20.15 7.07 -10.09
N ALA A 187 21.19 7.46 -10.83
CA ALA A 187 21.73 8.80 -10.74
C ALA A 187 20.72 9.83 -11.29
N PHE A 188 20.87 11.11 -10.94
CA PHE A 188 19.97 12.17 -11.41
C PHE A 188 19.92 12.26 -12.94
N GLU A 189 21.05 12.07 -13.61
CA GLU A 189 21.19 12.06 -15.08
C GLU A 189 20.39 10.91 -15.72
N GLU A 190 20.11 9.86 -14.95
CA GLU A 190 19.36 8.68 -15.37
C GLU A 190 17.89 8.70 -14.93
N ALA A 191 17.38 9.85 -14.47
CA ALA A 191 15.99 10.00 -14.08
C ALA A 191 14.99 9.47 -15.13
N PRO A 192 15.18 9.65 -16.46
CA PRO A 192 14.31 9.03 -17.45
C PRO A 192 14.21 7.50 -17.34
N LYS A 193 15.33 6.80 -17.08
CA LYS A 193 15.35 5.34 -16.86
C LYS A 193 14.60 4.94 -15.59
N ALA A 194 14.65 5.76 -14.55
CA ALA A 194 13.85 5.56 -13.34
C ALA A 194 12.34 5.59 -13.65
N PHE A 195 11.90 6.54 -14.49
CA PHE A 195 10.51 6.60 -14.96
C PHE A 195 10.14 5.44 -15.88
N GLU A 196 11.02 5.01 -16.78
CA GLU A 196 10.82 3.81 -17.60
C GLU A 196 10.61 2.57 -16.72
N ARG A 197 11.48 2.38 -15.71
CA ARG A 197 11.37 1.30 -14.73
C ARG A 197 10.03 1.36 -14.00
N LEU A 198 9.60 2.55 -13.57
CA LEU A 198 8.30 2.77 -12.92
C LEU A 198 7.13 2.37 -13.83
N ARG A 199 7.17 2.79 -15.11
CA ARG A 199 6.11 2.52 -16.10
C ARG A 199 5.92 1.03 -16.40
N THR A 200 6.92 0.18 -16.13
CA THR A 200 6.75 -1.27 -16.26
C THR A 200 5.69 -1.83 -15.31
N GLY A 201 5.39 -1.14 -14.19
CA GLY A 201 4.51 -1.63 -13.13
C GLY A 201 5.05 -2.86 -12.40
N ARG A 202 6.34 -3.18 -12.58
CA ARG A 202 7.00 -4.40 -12.05
C ARG A 202 8.05 -4.09 -10.97
N SER A 203 8.10 -2.87 -10.45
CA SER A 203 8.99 -2.51 -9.36
C SER A 203 8.54 -3.15 -8.04
N ARG A 204 9.51 -3.57 -7.23
CA ARG A 204 9.31 -4.09 -5.87
C ARG A 204 9.68 -3.02 -4.86
N GLY A 205 8.68 -2.38 -4.26
CA GLY A 205 8.92 -1.27 -3.35
C GLY A 205 9.23 0.04 -4.08
N LYS A 206 10.42 0.62 -3.85
CA LYS A 206 10.74 2.01 -4.17
C LYS A 206 11.89 2.12 -5.18
N ILE A 207 11.68 2.95 -6.20
CA ILE A 207 12.74 3.43 -7.09
C ILE A 207 13.22 4.75 -6.51
N VAL A 208 14.54 4.91 -6.36
CA VAL A 208 15.15 6.14 -5.83
C VAL A 208 16.02 6.78 -6.91
N VAL A 209 15.96 8.11 -7.01
CA VAL A 209 16.89 8.91 -7.80
C VAL A 209 17.81 9.61 -6.81
N ASP A 210 19.11 9.36 -6.94
CA ASP A 210 20.13 10.02 -6.14
C ASP A 210 20.42 11.41 -6.71
N VAL A 211 20.34 12.40 -5.83
CA VAL A 211 20.52 13.83 -6.16
C VAL A 211 21.68 14.44 -5.36
N ALA A 212 22.48 13.63 -4.65
CA ALA A 212 23.59 14.12 -3.86
C ALA A 212 24.71 14.74 -4.73
N LEU A 213 25.35 15.78 -4.17
CA LEU A 213 26.26 16.71 -4.85
C LEU A 213 27.51 16.08 -5.47
N GLU A 214 27.97 14.90 -5.02
CA GLU A 214 29.15 14.24 -5.61
C GLU A 214 28.95 13.88 -7.10
N THR A 215 27.70 13.69 -7.52
CA THR A 215 27.29 13.50 -8.92
C THR A 215 27.08 14.83 -9.65
N TYR A 216 26.62 15.86 -8.91
CA TYR A 216 26.29 17.18 -9.44
C TYR A 216 27.53 17.99 -9.88
N GLU A 217 28.67 17.81 -9.21
CA GLU A 217 29.93 18.49 -9.60
C GLU A 217 30.50 17.94 -10.92
N LYS A 218 30.26 16.66 -11.25
CA LYS A 218 30.79 16.04 -12.48
C LYS A 218 30.04 16.44 -13.76
N SER A 219 28.79 16.89 -13.64
CA SER A 219 27.94 17.20 -14.81
C SER A 219 28.10 18.65 -15.33
N TRP A 220 28.82 19.52 -14.61
CA TRP A 220 29.06 20.92 -14.99
C TRP A 220 30.55 21.28 -15.18
N SER A 221 31.46 20.32 -14.96
CA SER A 221 32.89 20.48 -15.26
C SER A 221 33.28 20.00 -16.68
N GLY A 222 32.31 19.96 -17.61
CA GLY A 222 32.48 19.51 -18.99
C GLY A 222 32.19 20.61 -20.00
#